data_AF-A0A7C5QC67-F1
#
_entry.id   AF-A0A7C5QC67-F1
#
_cell.length_a   1.000
_cell.length_b   1.000
_cell.length_c   1.000
_cell.angle_alpha   90.00
_cell.angle_beta   90.00
_cell.angle_gamma   90.00
#
_symmetry.space_group_name_H-M   'P 1'
#
loop_
_entity.id
_entity.type
_entity.pdbx_description
1 polymer ?
#
loop_
_entity_poly.entity_id
_entity_poly.type
_entity_poly.pdbx_seq_one_letter_code
_entity_poly.pdbx_strand_id
1 'polypeptide(L)'
;MLSNLFNIIRSYFFTVAVLAALSIGWLRRDNNYLSAETGTGYILGIVGGSLMIILLLYPLSKRQPLLTRLIPIRYWFGIHMFLGTVGPILILFHSNFSMGSTNSSIALICMLLVAGSGVFGRYFYTHIHHGLYGASLSFKELKQKMADDHAELVSLYAEDEKLNSQLERMEKKALQPYTNLFKSLWHIIALAFNAPRMKRKIMRLLKKSSRQNSDN
;
A
#
# COMPACT_ATOMS: atom_id res chain seq x y z
N MET A 1 11.80 3.26 -18.74
CA MET A 1 11.07 4.49 -18.31
C MET A 1 9.63 4.51 -18.83
N LEU A 2 9.39 4.28 -20.13
CA LEU A 2 8.05 4.25 -20.75
C LEU A 2 7.08 3.19 -20.17
N SER A 3 7.55 1.99 -19.85
CA SER A 3 6.73 0.91 -19.26
C SER A 3 6.24 1.21 -17.84
N ASN A 4 7.04 1.89 -17.03
CA ASN A 4 6.64 2.33 -15.69
C ASN A 4 5.60 3.44 -15.78
N LEU A 5 5.78 4.39 -16.69
CA LEU A 5 4.82 5.47 -16.93
C LEU A 5 3.46 4.90 -17.39
N PHE A 6 3.46 3.92 -18.30
CA PHE A 6 2.24 3.25 -18.76
C PHE A 6 1.49 2.52 -17.63
N ASN A 7 2.22 1.82 -16.76
CA ASN A 7 1.62 1.11 -15.62
C ASN A 7 1.06 2.05 -14.55
N ILE A 8 1.77 3.16 -14.29
CA ILE A 8 1.32 4.25 -13.42
C ILE A 8 0.03 4.84 -13.99
N ILE A 9 0.05 5.29 -15.25
CA ILE A 9 -1.10 5.86 -15.94
C ILE A 9 -2.30 4.89 -15.90
N ARG A 10 -2.09 3.60 -16.20
CA ARG A 10 -3.16 2.58 -16.14
C ARG A 10 -3.77 2.43 -14.76
N SER A 11 -2.96 2.48 -13.69
CA SER A 11 -3.45 2.38 -12.31
C SER A 11 -4.24 3.61 -11.88
N TYR A 12 -3.77 4.81 -12.24
CA TYR A 12 -4.49 6.05 -11.93
C TYR A 12 -5.75 6.21 -12.79
N PHE A 13 -5.72 5.78 -14.06
CA PHE A 13 -6.86 5.83 -14.97
C PHE A 13 -8.08 5.10 -14.40
N PHE A 14 -7.90 3.89 -13.86
CA PHE A 14 -9.01 3.15 -13.25
C PHE A 14 -9.64 3.93 -12.08
N THR A 15 -8.81 4.54 -11.23
CA THR A 15 -9.28 5.31 -10.06
C THR A 15 -9.99 6.59 -10.47
N VAL A 16 -9.45 7.30 -11.47
CA VAL A 16 -10.07 8.51 -12.05
C VAL A 16 -11.40 8.17 -12.72
N ALA A 17 -11.47 7.06 -13.47
CA ALA A 17 -12.69 6.60 -14.11
C ALA A 17 -13.78 6.26 -13.08
N VAL A 18 -13.42 5.61 -11.98
CA VAL A 18 -14.34 5.33 -10.86
C VAL A 18 -14.87 6.63 -10.24
N LEU A 19 -13.98 7.58 -9.92
CA LEU A 19 -14.38 8.86 -9.36
C LEU A 19 -15.29 9.63 -10.31
N ALA A 20 -14.95 9.67 -11.59
CA ALA A 20 -15.78 10.31 -12.61
C ALA A 20 -17.16 9.67 -12.72
N ALA A 21 -17.26 8.33 -12.72
CA ALA A 21 -18.53 7.62 -12.74
C ALA A 21 -19.40 7.96 -11.52
N LEU A 22 -18.82 8.01 -10.32
CA LEU A 22 -19.52 8.41 -9.09
C LEU A 22 -19.96 9.87 -9.14
N SER A 23 -19.12 10.79 -9.63
CA SER A 23 -19.48 12.20 -9.78
C SER A 23 -20.61 12.41 -10.78
N ILE A 24 -20.59 11.73 -11.93
CA ILE A 24 -21.66 11.79 -12.93
C ILE A 24 -22.96 11.22 -12.35
N GLY A 25 -22.88 10.09 -11.64
CA GLY A 25 -24.03 9.47 -10.99
C GLY A 25 -24.67 10.40 -9.95
N TRP A 26 -23.85 11.02 -9.11
CA TRP A 26 -24.30 11.97 -8.10
C TRP A 26 -24.96 13.20 -8.72
N LEU A 27 -24.37 13.77 -9.77
CA LEU A 27 -24.93 14.94 -10.48
C LEU A 27 -26.25 14.63 -11.19
N ARG A 28 -26.49 13.38 -11.60
CA ARG A 28 -27.71 12.96 -12.31
C ARG A 28 -28.77 12.34 -11.39
N ARG A 29 -28.55 12.29 -10.08
CA ARG A 29 -29.42 11.57 -9.13
C ARG A 29 -30.85 12.13 -9.08
N ASP A 30 -31.03 13.43 -9.28
CA ASP A 30 -32.32 14.11 -9.10
C ASP A 30 -33.30 13.86 -10.27
N ASN A 31 -32.83 13.24 -11.36
CA ASN A 31 -33.64 12.99 -12.54
C ASN A 31 -34.57 11.76 -12.43
N ASN A 32 -34.62 11.06 -11.28
CA ASN A 32 -35.51 9.92 -10.98
C ASN A 32 -35.49 8.74 -12.00
N TYR A 33 -34.48 8.64 -12.88
CA TYR A 33 -34.37 7.54 -13.84
C TYR A 33 -33.96 6.19 -13.22
N LEU A 34 -33.49 6.17 -11.98
CA LEU A 34 -32.99 4.98 -11.28
C LEU A 34 -33.82 4.74 -10.01
N SER A 35 -34.79 3.85 -10.10
CA SER A 35 -35.54 3.36 -8.93
C SER A 35 -34.96 2.05 -8.43
N ALA A 36 -34.76 1.93 -7.11
CA ALA A 36 -34.31 0.68 -6.49
C ALA A 36 -35.33 -0.46 -6.65
N GLU A 37 -36.62 -0.11 -6.78
CA GLU A 37 -37.73 -1.06 -6.72
C GLU A 37 -38.12 -1.59 -8.10
N THR A 38 -37.80 -0.87 -9.18
CA THR A 38 -38.21 -1.23 -10.54
C THR A 38 -37.17 -0.84 -11.60
N GLY A 39 -37.17 -1.55 -12.73
CA GLY A 39 -36.38 -1.20 -13.91
C GLY A 39 -34.87 -1.39 -13.72
N THR A 40 -34.09 -0.41 -14.18
CA THR A 40 -32.62 -0.48 -14.25
C THR A 40 -31.96 -0.48 -12.87
N GLY A 41 -32.49 0.30 -11.91
CA GLY A 41 -31.96 0.31 -10.54
C GLY A 41 -32.08 -1.05 -9.86
N TYR A 42 -33.22 -1.74 -10.01
CA TYR A 42 -33.41 -3.09 -9.49
C TYR A 42 -32.37 -4.11 -10.02
N ILE A 43 -32.12 -4.11 -11.34
CA ILE A 43 -31.11 -4.99 -11.96
C ILE A 43 -29.71 -4.68 -11.42
N LEU A 44 -29.37 -3.39 -11.27
CA LEU A 44 -28.09 -2.97 -10.68
C LEU A 44 -27.93 -3.49 -9.24
N GLY A 45 -29.03 -3.56 -8.47
CA GLY A 45 -29.04 -4.14 -7.13
C GLY A 45 -28.74 -5.63 -7.13
N ILE A 46 -29.42 -6.40 -8.01
CA ILE A 46 -29.18 -7.85 -8.15
C ILE A 46 -27.74 -8.11 -8.56
N VAL A 47 -27.25 -7.42 -9.60
CA VAL A 47 -25.89 -7.62 -10.10
C VAL A 47 -24.89 -7.20 -9.02
N GLY A 48 -25.03 -6.01 -8.44
CA GLY A 48 -24.15 -5.50 -7.39
C GLY A 48 -24.09 -6.43 -6.17
N GLY A 49 -25.25 -6.87 -5.66
CA GLY A 49 -25.35 -7.83 -4.57
C GLY A 49 -24.72 -9.18 -4.92
N SER A 50 -24.91 -9.68 -6.14
CA SER A 50 -24.27 -10.91 -6.61
C SER A 50 -22.75 -10.78 -6.63
N LEU A 51 -22.20 -9.65 -7.08
CA LEU A 51 -20.75 -9.39 -7.04
C LEU A 51 -20.23 -9.34 -5.59
N MET A 52 -21.02 -8.79 -4.66
CA MET A 52 -20.69 -8.77 -3.23
C MET A 52 -20.64 -10.17 -2.59
N ILE A 53 -21.42 -11.12 -3.09
CA ILE A 53 -21.35 -12.52 -2.68
C ILE A 53 -20.14 -13.20 -3.32
N ILE A 54 -19.94 -13.03 -4.62
CA ILE A 54 -18.85 -13.65 -5.39
C ILE A 54 -17.48 -13.22 -4.85
N LEU A 55 -17.29 -11.97 -4.41
CA LEU A 55 -15.99 -11.53 -3.88
C LEU A 55 -15.58 -12.24 -2.60
N LEU A 56 -16.51 -12.90 -1.88
CA LEU A 56 -16.21 -13.76 -0.73
C LEU A 56 -15.50 -15.06 -1.13
N LEU A 57 -15.47 -15.40 -2.43
CA LEU A 57 -14.64 -16.50 -2.93
C LEU A 57 -13.15 -16.25 -2.70
N TYR A 58 -12.69 -15.00 -2.62
CA TYR A 58 -11.29 -14.72 -2.33
C TYR A 58 -10.85 -15.17 -0.92
N PRO A 59 -11.48 -14.73 0.19
CA PRO A 59 -11.11 -15.24 1.50
C PRO A 59 -11.35 -16.76 1.61
N LEU A 60 -12.33 -17.31 0.88
CA LEU A 60 -12.53 -18.76 0.79
C LEU A 60 -11.37 -19.47 0.06
N SER A 61 -10.88 -18.91 -1.05
CA SER A 61 -9.75 -19.45 -1.82
C SER A 61 -8.47 -19.51 -0.99
N LYS A 62 -8.30 -18.61 -0.01
CA LYS A 62 -7.19 -18.68 0.94
C LYS A 62 -7.26 -19.87 1.90
N ARG A 63 -8.46 -20.40 2.13
CA ARG A 63 -8.71 -21.52 3.07
C ARG A 63 -8.86 -22.85 2.35
N GLN A 64 -9.29 -22.82 1.08
CA GLN A 64 -9.65 -24.01 0.31
C GLN A 64 -8.66 -24.23 -0.85
N PRO A 65 -7.83 -25.30 -0.82
CA PRO A 65 -6.80 -25.55 -1.82
C PRO A 65 -7.36 -25.90 -3.21
N LEU A 66 -8.65 -26.30 -3.30
CA LEU A 66 -9.28 -26.57 -4.60
C LEU A 66 -9.38 -25.30 -5.46
N LEU A 67 -9.68 -24.15 -4.85
CA LEU A 67 -9.83 -22.89 -5.59
C LEU A 67 -8.49 -22.33 -6.07
N THR A 68 -7.41 -22.56 -5.32
CA THR A 68 -6.06 -22.16 -5.72
C THR A 68 -5.45 -23.10 -6.76
N ARG A 69 -5.98 -24.33 -6.91
CA ARG A 69 -5.63 -25.24 -8.01
C ARG A 69 -6.19 -24.78 -9.36
N LEU A 70 -7.35 -24.14 -9.36
CA LEU A 70 -7.98 -23.59 -10.58
C LEU A 70 -7.31 -22.29 -11.02
N ILE A 71 -7.14 -21.36 -10.09
CA ILE A 71 -6.62 -20.02 -10.38
C ILE A 71 -5.60 -19.63 -9.30
N PRO A 72 -4.40 -19.16 -9.67
CA PRO A 72 -3.41 -18.69 -8.69
C PRO A 72 -3.96 -17.54 -7.83
N ILE A 73 -3.58 -17.54 -6.53
CA ILE A 73 -4.10 -16.59 -5.53
C ILE A 73 -3.94 -15.10 -5.92
N ARG A 74 -2.91 -14.78 -6.71
CA ARG A 74 -2.68 -13.43 -7.23
C ARG A 74 -3.83 -12.91 -8.11
N TYR A 75 -4.47 -13.79 -8.87
CA TYR A 75 -5.61 -13.43 -9.72
C TYR A 75 -6.89 -13.35 -8.89
N TRP A 76 -7.11 -14.26 -7.92
CA TRP A 76 -8.21 -14.14 -6.95
C TRP A 76 -8.19 -12.81 -6.20
N PHE A 77 -7.00 -12.35 -5.81
CA PHE A 77 -6.82 -11.03 -5.20
C PHE A 77 -7.22 -9.89 -6.16
N GLY A 78 -6.81 -9.99 -7.44
CA GLY A 78 -7.21 -9.02 -8.47
C GLY A 78 -8.71 -8.99 -8.71
N ILE A 79 -9.36 -10.16 -8.81
CA ILE A 79 -10.81 -10.32 -8.95
C ILE A 79 -11.52 -9.70 -7.75
N HIS A 80 -11.08 -10.01 -6.53
CA HIS A 80 -11.66 -9.42 -5.31
C HIS A 80 -11.57 -7.89 -5.29
N MET A 81 -10.43 -7.33 -5.69
CA MET A 81 -10.25 -5.87 -5.78
C MET A 81 -11.17 -5.23 -6.83
N PHE A 82 -11.33 -5.89 -7.98
CA PHE A 82 -12.24 -5.42 -9.03
C PHE A 82 -13.70 -5.48 -8.56
N LEU A 83 -14.16 -6.63 -8.07
CA LEU A 83 -15.53 -6.83 -7.59
C LEU A 83 -15.85 -5.95 -6.38
N GLY A 84 -14.91 -5.81 -5.44
CA GLY A 84 -15.04 -4.93 -4.28
C GLY A 84 -15.04 -3.43 -4.61
N THR A 85 -14.76 -3.06 -5.87
CA THR A 85 -14.91 -1.68 -6.36
C THR A 85 -16.18 -1.54 -7.18
N VAL A 86 -16.42 -2.44 -8.15
CA VAL A 86 -17.57 -2.38 -9.05
C VAL A 86 -18.88 -2.67 -8.33
N GLY A 87 -18.92 -3.67 -7.44
CA GLY A 87 -20.11 -4.04 -6.67
C GLY A 87 -20.70 -2.85 -5.90
N PRO A 88 -19.90 -2.15 -5.05
CA PRO A 88 -20.37 -0.97 -4.34
C PRO A 88 -20.82 0.18 -5.25
N ILE A 89 -20.17 0.38 -6.40
CA ILE A 89 -20.61 1.39 -7.38
C ILE A 89 -22.01 1.04 -7.89
N LEU A 90 -22.24 -0.20 -8.34
CA LEU A 90 -23.57 -0.62 -8.81
C LEU A 90 -24.64 -0.49 -7.72
N ILE A 91 -24.29 -0.81 -6.46
CA ILE A 91 -25.21 -0.68 -5.32
C ILE A 91 -25.53 0.80 -5.03
N LEU A 92 -24.56 1.72 -5.16
CA LEU A 92 -24.82 3.16 -5.05
C LEU A 92 -25.77 3.67 -6.14
N PHE A 93 -25.60 3.19 -7.38
CA PHE A 93 -26.53 3.52 -8.47
C PHE A 93 -27.92 2.88 -8.26
N HIS A 94 -27.98 1.64 -7.76
CA HIS A 94 -29.22 0.96 -7.38
C HIS A 94 -30.01 1.78 -6.34
N SER A 95 -29.34 2.30 -5.31
CA SER A 95 -29.98 3.10 -4.28
C SER A 95 -30.16 4.57 -4.67
N ASN A 96 -29.80 4.96 -5.90
CA ASN A 96 -29.76 6.34 -6.38
C ASN A 96 -29.02 7.29 -5.40
N PHE A 97 -27.93 6.80 -4.79
CA PHE A 97 -27.17 7.50 -3.75
C PHE A 97 -28.00 7.94 -2.52
N SER A 98 -29.19 7.36 -2.34
CA SER A 98 -30.10 7.63 -1.24
C SER A 98 -30.03 6.53 -0.17
N MET A 99 -30.47 6.90 1.03
CA MET A 99 -30.64 5.99 2.16
C MET A 99 -32.11 5.56 2.19
N GLY A 100 -32.36 4.24 2.17
CA GLY A 100 -33.69 3.67 2.28
C GLY A 100 -34.06 3.38 3.75
N SER A 101 -34.53 2.16 4.01
CA SER A 101 -34.77 1.68 5.38
C SER A 101 -33.50 1.66 6.24
N THR A 102 -33.66 1.55 7.56
CA THR A 102 -32.55 1.46 8.53
C THR A 102 -31.59 0.33 8.18
N ASN A 103 -32.11 -0.87 7.90
CA ASN A 103 -31.31 -2.04 7.53
C ASN A 103 -30.49 -1.79 6.25
N SER A 104 -31.12 -1.21 5.22
CA SER A 104 -30.46 -0.92 3.95
C SER A 104 -29.37 0.14 4.09
N SER A 105 -29.62 1.15 4.92
CA SER A 105 -28.66 2.21 5.23
C SER A 105 -27.44 1.68 5.98
N ILE A 106 -27.65 0.80 6.97
CA ILE A 106 -26.55 0.14 7.68
C ILE A 106 -25.74 -0.73 6.73
N ALA A 107 -26.39 -1.53 5.87
CA ALA A 107 -25.73 -2.36 4.88
C ALA A 107 -24.88 -1.52 3.91
N LEU A 108 -25.43 -0.40 3.43
CA LEU A 108 -24.74 0.55 2.56
C LEU A 108 -23.48 1.12 3.24
N ILE A 109 -23.61 1.62 4.47
CA ILE A 109 -22.49 2.18 5.24
C ILE A 109 -21.41 1.12 5.47
N CYS A 110 -21.79 -0.07 5.94
CA CYS A 110 -20.84 -1.16 6.18
C CYS A 110 -20.10 -1.56 4.90
N MET A 111 -20.82 -1.71 3.78
CA MET A 111 -20.23 -1.99 2.47
C MET A 111 -19.23 -0.90 2.07
N LEU A 112 -19.59 0.38 2.21
CA LEU A 112 -18.70 1.50 1.88
C LEU A 112 -17.46 1.55 2.78
N LEU A 113 -17.61 1.26 4.07
CA LEU A 113 -16.49 1.16 5.01
C LEU A 113 -15.53 0.03 4.62
N VAL A 114 -16.06 -1.15 4.31
CA VAL A 114 -15.25 -2.30 3.89
C VAL A 114 -14.56 -2.01 2.57
N ALA A 115 -15.26 -1.51 1.56
CA ALA A 115 -14.69 -1.15 0.26
C ALA A 115 -13.61 -0.05 0.40
N GLY A 116 -13.92 1.02 1.16
CA GLY A 116 -13.01 2.12 1.43
C GLY A 116 -11.73 1.67 2.16
N SER A 117 -11.88 0.80 3.16
CA SER A 117 -10.73 0.22 3.87
C SER A 117 -9.87 -0.66 2.96
N GLY A 118 -10.48 -1.39 2.01
CA GLY A 118 -9.77 -2.19 1.01
C GLY A 118 -8.95 -1.33 0.05
N VAL A 119 -9.52 -0.23 -0.45
CA VAL A 119 -8.83 0.75 -1.29
C VAL A 119 -7.67 1.41 -0.52
N PHE A 120 -7.93 1.87 0.70
CA PHE A 120 -6.89 2.45 1.56
C PHE A 120 -5.76 1.44 1.84
N GLY A 121 -6.11 0.20 2.17
CA GLY A 121 -5.17 -0.88 2.42
C GLY A 121 -4.26 -1.15 1.22
N ARG A 122 -4.80 -1.15 -0.01
CA ARG A 122 -4.01 -1.32 -1.23
C ARG A 122 -2.97 -0.21 -1.42
N TYR A 123 -3.37 1.05 -1.27
CA TYR A 123 -2.46 2.18 -1.46
C TYR A 123 -1.42 2.28 -0.33
N PHE A 124 -1.83 2.04 0.91
CA PHE A 124 -0.94 2.10 2.06
C PHE A 124 0.07 0.94 2.08
N TYR A 125 -0.39 -0.30 1.84
CA TYR A 125 0.47 -1.48 1.83
C TYR A 125 1.53 -1.41 0.72
N THR A 126 1.15 -0.96 -0.48
CA THR A 126 2.08 -0.84 -1.60
C THR A 126 3.14 0.25 -1.38
N HIS A 127 2.81 1.36 -0.70
CA HIS A 127 3.77 2.42 -0.41
C HIS A 127 4.76 2.04 0.69
N ILE A 128 4.30 1.39 1.76
CA ILE A 128 5.18 0.98 2.86
C ILE A 128 6.15 -0.11 2.42
N HIS A 129 5.65 -1.14 1.73
CA HIS A 129 6.49 -2.30 1.42
C HIS A 129 7.53 -1.98 0.34
N HIS A 130 7.19 -1.17 -0.67
CA HIS A 130 8.17 -0.70 -1.65
C HIS A 130 9.13 0.34 -1.06
N GLY A 131 8.65 1.24 -0.19
CA GLY A 131 9.50 2.25 0.45
C GLY A 131 10.57 1.64 1.34
N LEU A 132 10.22 0.61 2.13
CA LEU A 132 11.17 -0.09 3.00
C LEU A 132 12.16 -0.95 2.21
N TYR A 133 11.68 -1.73 1.24
CA TYR A 133 12.57 -2.58 0.43
C TYR A 133 13.51 -1.74 -0.46
N GLY A 134 13.00 -0.65 -1.02
CA GLY A 134 13.80 0.32 -1.78
C GLY A 134 14.85 1.02 -0.91
N ALA A 135 14.53 1.34 0.35
CA ALA A 135 15.52 1.89 1.29
C ALA A 135 16.62 0.90 1.63
N SER A 136 16.29 -0.40 1.81
CA SER A 136 17.28 -1.46 2.01
C SER A 136 18.18 -1.66 0.78
N LEU A 137 17.62 -1.60 -0.43
CA LEU A 137 18.37 -1.66 -1.69
C LEU A 137 19.28 -0.43 -1.85
N SER A 138 18.77 0.77 -1.63
CA SER A 138 19.54 2.02 -1.71
C SER A 138 20.69 2.07 -0.70
N PHE A 139 20.50 1.51 0.51
CA PHE A 139 21.57 1.38 1.49
C PHE A 139 22.68 0.45 1.00
N LYS A 140 22.31 -0.68 0.40
CA LYS A 140 23.27 -1.64 -0.19
C LYS A 140 24.04 -1.01 -1.34
N GLU A 141 23.37 -0.27 -2.21
CA GLU A 141 23.98 0.49 -3.31
C GLU A 141 24.94 1.58 -2.80
N LEU A 142 24.56 2.32 -1.75
CA LEU A 142 25.42 3.34 -1.16
C LEU A 142 26.68 2.74 -0.52
N LYS A 143 26.56 1.59 0.15
CA LYS A 143 27.70 0.84 0.70
C LYS A 143 28.63 0.34 -0.41
N GLN A 144 28.07 -0.22 -1.47
CA GLN A 144 28.81 -0.68 -2.64
C GLN A 144 29.59 0.49 -3.27
N LYS A 145 28.91 1.62 -3.50
CA LYS A 145 29.53 2.81 -4.10
C LYS A 145 30.65 3.39 -3.23
N MET A 146 30.49 3.40 -1.90
CA MET A 146 31.55 3.82 -0.99
C MET A 146 32.76 2.88 -1.01
N ALA A 147 32.52 1.57 -1.17
CA ALA A 147 33.60 0.59 -1.30
C ALA A 147 34.35 0.72 -2.64
N ASP A 148 33.63 1.03 -3.71
CA ASP A 148 34.21 1.21 -5.04
C ASP A 148 34.99 2.52 -5.17
N ASP A 149 34.46 3.64 -4.64
CA ASP A 149 35.08 4.97 -4.76
C ASP A 149 36.26 5.17 -3.77
N HIS A 150 36.26 4.49 -2.63
CA HIS A 150 37.22 4.73 -1.53
C HIS A 150 37.68 3.45 -0.81
N ALA A 151 38.31 2.54 -1.55
CA ALA A 151 38.85 1.29 -1.02
C ALA A 151 39.80 1.49 0.19
N GLU A 152 40.61 2.55 0.18
CA GLU A 152 41.56 2.88 1.26
C GLU A 152 40.87 3.35 2.56
N LEU A 153 39.72 4.02 2.45
CA LEU A 153 38.92 4.40 3.62
C LEU A 153 38.22 3.18 4.22
N VAL A 154 37.76 2.24 3.38
CA VAL A 154 37.14 1.00 3.85
C VAL A 154 38.12 0.13 4.63
N SER A 155 39.40 0.06 4.22
CA SER A 155 40.43 -0.65 5.00
C SER A 155 40.71 0.02 6.36
N LEU A 156 40.79 1.35 6.40
CA LEU A 156 41.00 2.11 7.65
C LEU A 156 39.84 1.91 8.64
N TYR A 157 38.60 1.81 8.14
CA TYR A 157 37.41 1.57 8.99
C TYR A 157 37.21 0.10 9.36
N ALA A 158 37.71 -0.84 8.56
CA ALA A 158 37.68 -2.28 8.85
C ALA A 158 38.61 -2.64 10.01
N GLU A 159 39.70 -1.91 10.20
CA GLU A 159 40.65 -2.09 11.30
C GLU A 159 40.12 -1.54 12.64
N ASP A 160 39.23 -0.55 12.64
CA ASP A 160 38.55 -0.07 13.86
C ASP A 160 37.35 -0.96 14.21
N GLU A 161 37.59 -1.92 15.11
CA GLU A 161 36.60 -2.89 15.60
C GLU A 161 35.34 -2.24 16.18
N LYS A 162 35.46 -1.02 16.74
CA LYS A 162 34.34 -0.29 17.33
C LYS A 162 33.47 0.38 16.27
N LEU A 163 34.06 0.79 15.15
CA LEU A 163 33.34 1.40 14.04
C LEU A 163 32.68 0.34 13.15
N ASN A 164 33.40 -0.75 12.87
CA ASN A 164 32.89 -1.88 12.11
C ASN A 164 31.65 -2.50 12.77
N SER A 165 31.70 -2.73 14.09
CA SER A 165 30.56 -3.26 14.85
C SER A 165 29.34 -2.30 14.92
N GLN A 166 29.55 -0.98 14.81
CA GLN A 166 28.45 -0.01 14.70
C GLN A 166 27.80 -0.02 13.32
N LEU A 167 28.61 -0.11 12.26
CA LEU A 167 28.14 -0.24 10.88
C LEU A 167 27.33 -1.52 10.68
N GLU A 168 27.83 -2.66 11.17
CA GLU A 168 27.11 -3.93 11.12
C GLU A 168 25.78 -3.89 11.88
N ARG A 169 25.72 -3.22 13.04
CA ARG A 169 24.45 -3.06 13.79
C ARG A 169 23.45 -2.21 13.04
N MET A 170 23.90 -1.19 12.31
CA MET A 170 23.05 -0.34 11.48
C MET A 170 22.55 -1.09 10.24
N GLU A 171 23.42 -1.85 9.58
CA GLU A 171 23.09 -2.72 8.45
C GLU A 171 22.08 -3.80 8.87
N LYS A 172 22.35 -4.49 9.98
CA LYS A 172 21.45 -5.52 10.51
C LYS A 172 20.08 -4.96 10.86
N LYS A 173 19.98 -3.71 11.32
CA LYS A 173 18.69 -3.04 11.57
C LYS A 173 17.98 -2.58 10.29
N ALA A 174 18.73 -2.11 9.30
CA ALA A 174 18.19 -1.64 8.02
C ALA A 174 17.74 -2.77 7.09
N LEU A 175 18.32 -3.97 7.25
CA LEU A 175 18.05 -5.15 6.42
C LEU A 175 17.13 -6.18 7.09
N GLN A 176 16.57 -5.93 8.29
CA GLN A 176 15.66 -6.90 8.89
C GLN A 176 14.39 -7.05 8.04
N PRO A 177 13.99 -8.28 7.65
CA PRO A 177 12.69 -8.51 7.04
C PRO A 177 11.61 -8.25 8.09
N TYR A 178 10.87 -7.16 7.94
CA TYR A 178 9.77 -6.84 8.83
C TYR A 178 8.57 -7.75 8.54
N THR A 179 8.31 -8.72 9.42
CA THR A 179 7.25 -9.72 9.24
C THR A 179 5.87 -9.29 9.76
N ASN A 180 5.79 -8.20 10.54
CA ASN A 180 4.56 -7.77 11.21
C ASN A 180 4.17 -6.33 10.86
N LEU A 181 2.97 -6.17 10.28
CA LEU A 181 2.39 -4.90 9.81
C LEU A 181 2.35 -3.80 10.86
N PHE A 182 1.89 -4.11 12.07
CA PHE A 182 1.80 -3.14 13.17
C PHE A 182 3.18 -2.70 13.68
N LYS A 183 4.15 -3.62 13.73
CA LYS A 183 5.54 -3.26 14.09
C LYS A 183 6.18 -2.37 13.02
N SER A 184 5.89 -2.60 11.75
CA SER A 184 6.38 -1.78 10.63
C SER A 184 5.82 -0.35 10.69
N LEU A 185 4.52 -0.22 10.93
CA LEU A 185 3.82 1.05 11.16
C LEU A 185 4.44 1.84 12.33
N TRP A 186 4.61 1.18 13.48
CA TRP A 186 5.20 1.80 14.66
C TRP A 186 6.65 2.22 14.40
N HIS A 187 7.41 1.41 13.65
CA HIS A 187 8.80 1.73 13.33
C HIS A 187 8.94 2.89 12.35
N ILE A 188 8.05 3.05 11.38
CA ILE A 188 8.06 4.18 10.44
C ILE A 188 7.74 5.48 11.19
N ILE A 189 6.72 5.46 12.05
CA ILE A 189 6.37 6.61 12.90
C ILE A 189 7.55 6.94 13.82
N ALA A 190 8.12 5.94 14.50
CA ALA A 190 9.28 6.13 15.38
C ALA A 190 10.53 6.60 14.61
N LEU A 191 10.75 6.15 13.38
CA LEU A 191 11.88 6.56 12.54
C LEU A 191 11.69 7.99 12.02
N ALA A 192 10.49 8.36 11.56
CA ALA A 192 10.18 9.71 11.10
C ALA A 192 10.42 10.75 12.21
N PHE A 193 10.07 10.41 13.47
CA PHE A 193 10.32 11.28 14.62
C PHE A 193 11.79 11.26 15.09
N ASN A 194 12.52 10.15 14.96
CA ASN A 194 13.89 10.03 15.48
C ASN A 194 15.02 10.27 14.44
N ALA A 195 14.73 10.24 13.15
CA ALA A 195 15.71 10.43 12.07
C ALA A 195 16.48 11.76 12.15
N PRO A 196 15.86 12.92 12.48
CA PRO A 196 16.59 14.19 12.61
C PRO A 196 17.61 14.17 13.75
N ARG A 197 17.29 13.48 14.85
CA ARG A 197 18.18 13.33 16.02
C ARG A 197 19.34 12.40 15.71
N MET A 198 19.07 11.31 14.99
CA MET A 198 20.08 10.31 14.63
C MET A 198 21.10 10.88 13.63
N LYS A 199 20.65 11.64 12.63
CA LYS A 199 21.53 12.38 11.69
C LYS A 199 22.47 13.34 12.41
N ARG A 200 21.96 14.12 13.37
CA ARG A 200 22.80 15.05 14.18
C ARG A 200 23.84 14.32 15.01
N LYS A 201 23.52 13.14 15.55
CA LYS A 201 24.45 12.35 16.36
C LYS A 201 25.59 11.76 15.51
N ILE A 202 25.27 11.22 14.34
CA ILE A 202 26.26 10.68 13.40
C ILE A 202 27.19 11.80 12.89
N MET A 203 26.64 12.96 12.53
CA MET A 203 27.44 14.10 12.06
C MET A 203 28.44 14.60 13.11
N ARG A 204 28.07 14.57 14.40
CA ARG A 204 28.96 14.93 15.51
C ARG A 204 30.08 13.91 15.72
N LEU A 205 29.79 12.62 15.56
CA LEU A 205 30.78 11.56 15.70
C LEU A 205 31.80 11.58 14.54
N LEU A 206 31.33 11.77 13.30
CA LEU A 206 32.19 11.96 12.13
C LEU A 206 33.12 13.17 12.28
N LYS A 207 32.59 14.31 12.75
CA LYS A 207 33.40 15.52 12.98
C LYS A 207 34.45 15.33 14.09
N LYS A 208 34.16 14.49 15.09
CA LYS A 208 35.10 14.19 16.19
C LYS A 208 36.22 13.25 15.73
N SER A 209 35.87 12.20 14.99
CA SER A 209 36.83 11.23 14.45
C SER A 209 37.76 11.86 13.40
N SER A 210 37.23 12.72 12.52
CA SER A 210 38.05 13.46 11.54
C SER A 210 39.07 14.39 12.21
N ARG A 211 38.71 15.08 13.30
CA ARG A 211 39.65 15.95 14.04
C ARG A 211 40.74 15.16 14.76
N GLN A 212 40.39 14.02 15.34
CA GLN A 212 41.35 13.18 16.06
C GLN A 212 42.40 12.52 15.15
N ASN A 213 42.11 12.42 13.85
CA ASN A 213 43.05 11.94 12.82
C ASN A 213 43.83 13.09 12.14
N SER A 214 43.59 14.36 12.52
CA SER A 214 44.31 15.53 12.00
C SER A 214 45.40 16.04 12.97
N ASP A 215 45.37 15.57 14.22
CA ASP A 215 46.24 15.99 15.31
C ASP A 215 47.32 14.92 15.67
N ASN A 216 47.41 13.85 14.87
CA ASN A 216 48.48 12.84 14.84
C ASN A 216 49.21 12.91 13.49
#